data_AF-A0A972RX44-F1
#
_entry.id   AF-A0A972RX44-F1
#
_cell.length_a   1.000
_cell.length_b   1.000
_cell.length_c   1.000
_cell.angle_alpha   90.00
_cell.angle_beta   90.00
_cell.angle_gamma   90.00
#
_symmetry.space_group_name_H-M   'P 1'
#
loop_
_entity.id
_entity.type
_entity.pdbx_description
1 polymer ?
#
loop_
_entity_poly.entity_id
_entity_poly.type
_entity_poly.pdbx_seq_one_letter_code
_entity_poly.pdbx_strand_id
1 'polypeptide(L)'
;MTYSTTIIFTLIDVILLLALILLSLKAVTSNILEELFATTTIVGSIFAASCLHKPFAKFVYTHITQNVSINFLNSIGIILVFLIFFGLGKYISNFIMGLVGEVPKGTPHVVASIILAFIRYFVIFSVIIYIFHTKTKILQSAKLKYSRGVIYKMLKNSGKYILNISTQSSRYYY
;
A
#
# COMPACT_ATOMS: atom_id res chain seq x y z
N MET A 1 30.15 0.63 -26.15
CA MET A 1 28.76 0.13 -26.10
C MET A 1 28.00 0.91 -25.04
N THR A 2 27.36 2.00 -25.46
CA THR A 2 26.53 2.85 -24.62
C THR A 2 25.13 2.27 -24.57
N TYR A 3 24.72 1.74 -23.40
CA TYR A 3 23.34 1.36 -23.17
C TYR A 3 22.49 2.63 -23.16
N SER A 4 21.86 2.94 -24.29
CA SER A 4 20.80 3.93 -24.32
C SER A 4 19.68 3.41 -23.43
N THR A 5 19.53 3.99 -22.24
CA THR A 5 18.34 3.83 -21.39
C THR A 5 17.16 4.50 -22.07
N THR A 6 16.66 3.90 -23.16
CA THR A 6 15.36 4.27 -23.72
C THR A 6 14.31 4.01 -22.65
N ILE A 7 13.73 5.09 -22.13
CA ILE A 7 12.53 5.08 -21.29
C ILE A 7 11.40 4.54 -22.17
N ILE A 8 11.12 3.24 -22.08
CA ILE A 8 10.02 2.62 -22.82
C ILE A 8 8.76 2.78 -21.96
N PHE A 9 7.91 3.76 -22.32
CA PHE A 9 6.55 3.79 -21.82
C PHE A 9 5.78 2.63 -22.44
N THR A 10 5.45 1.67 -21.60
CA THR A 10 4.71 0.48 -22.02
C THR A 10 3.21 0.72 -21.89
N LEU A 11 2.40 -0.05 -22.62
CA LEU A 11 0.94 0.02 -22.53
C LEU A 11 0.45 -0.23 -21.08
N ILE A 12 1.17 -1.04 -20.29
CA ILE A 12 0.88 -1.24 -18.87
C ILE A 12 1.16 0.01 -18.02
N ASP A 13 2.19 0.82 -18.35
CA ASP A 13 2.45 2.08 -17.66
C ASP A 13 1.32 3.07 -17.90
N VAL A 14 0.81 3.13 -19.14
CA VAL A 14 -0.34 3.99 -19.49
C VAL A 14 -1.58 3.55 -18.72
N ILE A 15 -1.87 2.25 -18.66
CA ILE A 15 -3.01 1.74 -17.87
C ILE A 15 -2.83 2.07 -16.38
N LEU A 16 -1.65 1.86 -15.82
CA LEU A 16 -1.38 2.12 -14.40
C LEU A 16 -1.49 3.61 -14.06
N LEU A 17 -0.92 4.48 -14.91
CA LEU A 17 -1.01 5.92 -14.73
C LEU A 17 -2.46 6.40 -14.83
N LEU A 18 -3.18 5.93 -15.86
CA LEU A 18 -4.57 6.27 -16.06
C LEU A 18 -5.43 5.80 -14.88
N ALA A 19 -5.21 4.58 -14.38
CA ALA A 19 -5.89 4.06 -13.20
C ALA A 19 -5.62 4.91 -11.96
N LEU A 20 -4.35 5.28 -11.70
CA LEU A 20 -3.99 6.14 -10.59
C LEU A 20 -4.66 7.51 -10.70
N ILE A 21 -4.67 8.13 -11.89
CA ILE A 21 -5.31 9.43 -12.12
C ILE A 21 -6.83 9.32 -11.93
N LEU A 22 -7.50 8.35 -12.56
CA LEU A 22 -8.94 8.13 -12.45
C LEU A 22 -9.39 7.92 -11.01
N LEU A 23 -8.66 7.08 -10.25
CA LEU A 23 -8.95 6.83 -8.85
C LEU A 23 -8.72 8.08 -7.99
N SER A 24 -7.68 8.86 -8.29
CA SER A 24 -7.36 10.09 -7.55
C SER A 24 -8.36 11.22 -7.85
N LEU A 25 -8.96 11.24 -9.05
CA LEU A 25 -10.01 12.19 -9.40
C LEU A 25 -11.24 12.06 -8.50
N LYS A 26 -11.51 10.88 -7.93
CA LYS A 26 -12.59 10.69 -6.96
C LYS A 26 -12.43 11.61 -5.74
N ALA A 27 -11.21 12.02 -5.41
CA ALA A 27 -10.95 12.91 -4.27
C ALA A 27 -11.31 14.38 -4.53
N VAL A 28 -11.72 14.75 -5.75
CA VAL A 28 -12.25 16.08 -6.05
C VAL A 28 -13.51 16.39 -5.20
N THR A 29 -14.32 15.37 -4.93
CA THR A 29 -15.55 15.53 -4.13
C THR A 29 -15.30 15.43 -2.63
N SER A 30 -14.17 14.88 -2.22
CA SER A 30 -13.82 14.61 -0.81
C SER A 30 -13.17 15.81 -0.13
N ASN A 31 -13.34 15.89 1.19
CA ASN A 31 -12.67 16.91 2.00
C ASN A 31 -11.19 16.56 2.19
N ILE A 32 -10.33 17.58 2.27
CA ILE A 32 -8.89 17.36 2.46
C ILE A 32 -8.59 16.57 3.74
N LEU A 33 -9.36 16.82 4.81
CA LEU A 33 -9.21 16.13 6.08
C LEU A 33 -9.56 14.64 5.96
N GLU A 34 -10.67 14.34 5.27
CA GLU A 34 -11.09 12.97 4.99
C GLU A 34 -10.01 12.22 4.20
N GLU A 35 -9.44 12.89 3.21
CA GLU A 35 -8.43 12.31 2.34
C GLU A 35 -7.09 12.14 3.06
N LEU A 36 -6.73 13.05 3.96
CA LEU A 36 -5.58 12.93 4.84
C LEU A 36 -5.73 11.73 5.77
N PHE A 37 -6.86 11.60 6.47
CA PHE A 37 -7.11 10.47 7.36
C PHE A 37 -7.18 9.14 6.62
N ALA A 38 -7.83 9.11 5.45
CA ALA A 38 -7.89 7.90 4.64
C ALA A 38 -6.49 7.49 4.15
N THR A 39 -5.64 8.46 3.78
CA THR A 39 -4.26 8.20 3.37
C THR A 39 -3.41 7.71 4.53
N THR A 40 -3.42 8.41 5.67
CA THR A 40 -2.64 8.02 6.86
C THR A 40 -3.11 6.70 7.44
N THR A 41 -4.41 6.41 7.42
CA THR A 41 -4.96 5.12 7.85
C THR A 41 -4.42 3.97 7.00
N ILE A 42 -4.43 4.11 5.67
CA ILE A 42 -3.93 3.04 4.79
C ILE A 42 -2.43 2.85 4.95
N VAL A 43 -1.65 3.93 4.88
CA VAL A 43 -0.19 3.88 5.03
C VAL A 43 0.20 3.33 6.40
N GLY A 44 -0.45 3.83 7.46
CA GLY A 44 -0.24 3.39 8.84
C GLY A 44 -0.61 1.93 9.06
N SER A 45 -1.71 1.44 8.46
CA SER A 45 -2.12 0.04 8.56
C SER A 45 -1.16 -0.89 7.83
N ILE A 46 -0.68 -0.50 6.64
CA ILE A 46 0.34 -1.26 5.92
C ILE A 46 1.63 -1.32 6.73
N PHE A 47 2.04 -0.21 7.35
CA PHE A 47 3.21 -0.15 8.23
C PHE A 47 3.03 -1.01 9.50
N ALA A 48 1.88 -0.93 10.16
CA ALA A 48 1.59 -1.74 11.34
C ALA A 48 1.57 -3.24 11.02
N ALA A 49 0.89 -3.64 9.94
CA ALA A 49 0.90 -5.00 9.43
C ALA A 49 2.32 -5.50 9.12
N SER A 50 3.10 -4.62 8.53
CA SER A 50 4.49 -4.84 8.18
C SER A 50 5.40 -5.11 9.40
N CYS A 51 5.17 -4.44 10.52
CA CYS A 51 5.99 -4.60 11.72
C CYS A 51 5.46 -5.71 12.66
N LEU A 52 4.15 -5.84 12.79
CA LEU A 52 3.52 -6.65 13.82
C LEU A 52 3.09 -8.05 13.35
N HIS A 53 3.20 -8.38 12.06
CA HIS A 53 2.77 -9.70 11.58
C HIS A 53 3.57 -10.87 12.18
N LYS A 54 4.88 -10.71 12.41
CA LYS A 54 5.73 -11.75 13.00
C LYS A 54 5.42 -12.00 14.49
N PRO A 55 5.39 -10.97 15.36
CA PRO A 55 5.01 -11.18 16.75
C PRO A 55 3.58 -11.71 16.88
N PHE A 56 2.67 -11.26 16.00
CA PHE A 56 1.31 -11.80 15.95
C PHE A 56 1.29 -13.30 15.57
N ALA A 57 1.99 -13.70 14.50
CA ALA A 57 2.07 -15.10 14.10
C ALA A 57 2.70 -16.00 15.17
N LYS A 58 3.73 -15.50 15.87
CA LYS A 58 4.35 -16.20 17.00
C LYS A 58 3.36 -16.34 18.17
N PHE A 59 2.63 -15.28 18.51
CA PHE A 59 1.62 -15.31 19.55
C PHE A 59 0.55 -16.37 19.27
N VAL A 60 -0.01 -16.39 18.05
CA VAL A 60 -1.00 -17.37 17.61
C VAL A 60 -0.44 -18.80 17.61
N TYR A 61 0.80 -18.98 17.12
CA TYR A 61 1.44 -20.30 17.11
C TYR A 61 1.64 -20.85 18.52
N THR A 62 2.07 -20.01 19.46
CA THR A 62 2.35 -20.43 20.84
C THR A 62 1.08 -20.65 21.67
N HIS A 63 0.05 -19.83 21.52
CA HIS A 63 -1.11 -19.83 22.43
C HIS A 63 -2.40 -20.41 21.84
N ILE A 64 -2.52 -20.51 20.51
CA ILE A 64 -3.78 -20.92 19.86
C ILE A 64 -3.60 -22.25 19.12
N THR A 65 -2.62 -22.36 18.23
CA THR A 65 -2.45 -23.59 17.44
C THR A 65 -1.02 -23.80 16.93
N GLN A 66 -0.46 -24.97 17.24
CA GLN A 66 0.84 -25.42 16.71
C GLN A 66 0.69 -26.30 15.46
N ASN A 67 -0.54 -26.68 15.10
CA ASN A 67 -0.79 -27.58 13.95
C ASN A 67 -0.65 -26.88 12.60
N VAL A 68 -0.47 -25.56 12.59
CA VAL A 68 -0.38 -24.74 11.38
C VAL A 68 1.03 -24.20 11.22
N SER A 69 1.57 -24.28 10.00
CA SER A 69 2.93 -23.79 9.74
C SER A 69 3.07 -22.30 10.06
N ILE A 70 4.18 -21.92 10.69
CA ILE A 70 4.47 -20.52 11.06
C ILE A 70 4.50 -19.59 9.84
N ASN A 71 4.87 -20.08 8.66
CA ASN A 71 4.86 -19.32 7.41
C ASN A 71 3.45 -18.96 6.94
N PHE A 72 2.49 -19.87 7.14
CA PHE A 72 1.09 -19.62 6.84
C PHE A 72 0.51 -18.60 7.82
N LEU A 73 0.78 -18.76 9.13
CA LEU A 73 0.39 -17.80 10.16
C LEU A 73 0.99 -16.41 9.93
N ASN A 74 2.24 -16.33 9.45
CA ASN A 74 2.86 -15.06 9.05
C ASN A 74 2.09 -14.37 7.92
N SER A 75 1.62 -15.12 6.93
CA SER A 75 0.90 -14.56 5.79
C SER A 75 -0.49 -14.06 6.19
N ILE A 76 -1.20 -14.83 7.03
CA ILE A 76 -2.49 -14.42 7.60
C ILE A 76 -2.32 -13.26 8.56
N GLY A 77 -1.26 -13.25 9.37
CA GLY A 77 -0.97 -12.20 10.34
C GLY A 77 -0.83 -10.83 9.68
N ILE A 78 -0.23 -10.74 8.50
CA ILE A 78 -0.18 -9.49 7.73
C ILE A 78 -1.59 -8.97 7.45
N ILE A 79 -2.48 -9.83 6.94
CA ILE A 79 -3.85 -9.47 6.56
C ILE A 79 -4.66 -9.08 7.80
N LEU A 80 -4.54 -9.86 8.89
CA LEU A 80 -5.31 -9.64 10.10
C LEU A 80 -4.90 -8.35 10.82
N VAL A 81 -3.59 -8.12 10.98
CA VAL A 81 -3.07 -6.89 11.58
C VAL A 81 -3.46 -5.68 10.70
N PHE A 82 -3.36 -5.80 9.37
CA PHE A 82 -3.81 -4.74 8.47
C PHE A 82 -5.29 -4.41 8.70
N LEU A 83 -6.17 -5.42 8.75
CA LEU A 83 -7.60 -5.23 8.99
C LEU A 83 -7.90 -4.56 10.34
N ILE A 84 -7.21 -4.97 11.40
CA ILE A 84 -7.39 -4.40 12.74
C ILE A 84 -7.00 -2.91 12.74
N PHE A 85 -5.80 -2.59 12.28
CA PHE A 85 -5.33 -1.19 12.25
C PHE A 85 -6.12 -0.33 11.27
N PHE A 86 -6.57 -0.91 10.15
CA PHE A 86 -7.40 -0.21 9.18
C PHE A 86 -8.78 0.09 9.76
N GLY A 87 -9.39 -0.88 10.44
CA GLY A 87 -10.66 -0.70 11.14
C GLY A 87 -10.57 0.36 12.23
N LEU A 88 -9.53 0.29 13.07
CA LEU A 88 -9.27 1.27 14.12
C LEU A 88 -9.03 2.67 13.54
N GLY A 89 -8.18 2.80 12.51
CA GLY A 89 -7.89 4.08 11.87
C GLY A 89 -9.14 4.69 11.23
N LYS A 90 -9.99 3.88 10.59
CA LYS A 90 -11.27 4.35 10.03
C LYS A 90 -12.23 4.80 11.13
N TYR A 91 -12.30 4.07 12.23
CA TYR A 91 -13.13 4.46 13.38
C TYR A 91 -12.68 5.81 13.97
N ILE A 92 -11.38 5.96 14.21
CA ILE A 92 -10.78 7.20 14.72
C ILE A 92 -11.00 8.36 13.74
N SER A 93 -10.77 8.14 12.45
CA SER A 93 -11.04 9.12 11.39
C SER A 93 -12.47 9.62 11.45
N ASN A 94 -13.45 8.71 11.49
CA ASN A 94 -14.86 9.06 11.54
C ASN A 94 -15.20 9.85 12.81
N PHE A 95 -14.66 9.43 13.95
CA PHE A 95 -14.86 10.14 15.22
C PHE A 95 -14.31 11.57 15.17
N ILE A 96 -13.09 11.75 14.68
CA ILE A 96 -12.46 13.07 14.57
C ILE A 96 -13.20 13.94 13.54
N MET A 97 -13.59 13.39 12.39
CA MET A 97 -14.37 14.13 11.40
C MET A 97 -15.72 14.60 11.96
N GLY A 98 -16.35 13.80 12.82
CA GLY A 98 -17.56 14.20 13.54
C GLY A 98 -17.35 15.38 14.50
N LEU A 99 -16.13 15.58 15.01
CA LEU A 99 -15.79 16.70 15.90
C LEU A 99 -15.35 17.96 15.15
N VAL A 100 -14.63 17.81 14.02
CA VAL A 100 -14.04 18.93 13.29
C VAL A 100 -15.04 19.61 12.34
N GLY A 101 -16.12 18.93 11.95
CA GLY A 101 -17.14 19.47 11.06
C GLY A 101 -16.68 19.59 9.60
N GLU A 102 -17.45 20.32 8.78
CA GLU A 102 -17.14 20.49 7.37
C GLU A 102 -16.03 21.53 7.15
N VAL A 103 -14.96 21.11 6.45
CA VAL A 103 -13.87 22.00 6.05
C VAL A 103 -14.23 22.69 4.72
N PRO A 104 -13.99 24.00 4.56
CA PRO A 104 -14.29 24.72 3.32
C PRO A 104 -13.61 24.09 2.08
N LYS A 105 -14.37 23.98 0.99
CA LYS A 105 -13.89 23.42 -0.30
C LYS A 105 -13.39 24.52 -1.22
N GLY A 106 -12.14 24.96 -1.01
CA GLY A 106 -11.44 25.82 -1.97
C GLY A 106 -10.64 25.02 -3.02
N THR A 107 -10.32 25.64 -4.15
CA THR A 107 -9.42 25.09 -5.18
C THR A 107 -8.11 24.50 -4.64
N PRO A 108 -7.37 25.16 -3.72
CA PRO A 108 -6.16 24.55 -3.13
C PRO A 108 -6.45 23.30 -2.31
N HIS A 109 -7.61 23.22 -1.64
CA HIS A 109 -8.02 22.02 -0.91
C HIS A 109 -8.29 20.85 -1.85
N VAL A 110 -8.94 21.11 -3.00
CA VAL A 110 -9.19 20.09 -4.03
C VAL A 110 -7.88 19.53 -4.58
N VAL A 111 -6.93 20.40 -4.93
CA VAL A 111 -5.61 19.96 -5.44
C VAL A 111 -4.88 19.10 -4.42
N ALA A 112 -4.88 19.52 -3.14
CA ALA A 112 -4.25 18.75 -2.08
C ALA A 112 -4.95 17.41 -1.83
N SER A 113 -6.29 17.36 -1.88
CA SER A 113 -7.05 16.09 -1.82
C SER A 113 -6.66 15.14 -2.96
N ILE A 114 -6.54 15.63 -4.20
CA ILE A 114 -6.11 14.81 -5.34
C ILE A 114 -4.70 14.26 -5.11
N ILE A 115 -3.77 15.08 -4.61
CA ILE A 115 -2.39 14.64 -4.34
C ILE A 115 -2.37 13.56 -3.24
N LEU A 116 -3.11 13.76 -2.15
CA LEU A 116 -3.22 12.76 -1.07
C LEU A 116 -3.81 11.45 -1.59
N ALA A 117 -4.88 11.52 -2.40
CA ALA A 117 -5.47 10.35 -3.02
C ALA A 117 -4.51 9.64 -3.98
N PHE A 118 -3.73 10.41 -4.75
CA PHE A 118 -2.70 9.87 -5.61
C PHE A 118 -1.65 9.11 -4.81
N ILE A 119 -1.17 9.69 -3.70
CA ILE A 119 -0.23 9.02 -2.79
C ILE A 119 -0.85 7.73 -2.24
N ARG A 120 -2.10 7.78 -1.78
CA ARG A 120 -2.82 6.62 -1.24
C ARG A 120 -2.90 5.49 -2.24
N TYR A 121 -3.41 5.76 -3.44
CA TYR A 121 -3.52 4.75 -4.48
C TYR A 121 -2.15 4.29 -4.98
N PHE A 122 -1.17 5.18 -5.10
CA PHE A 122 0.20 4.81 -5.44
C PHE A 122 0.79 3.79 -4.46
N VAL A 123 0.59 3.99 -3.15
CA VAL A 123 1.02 3.05 -2.11
C VAL A 123 0.31 1.69 -2.26
N ILE A 124 -1.01 1.69 -2.46
CA ILE A 124 -1.80 0.46 -2.66
C ILE A 124 -1.29 -0.32 -3.88
N PHE A 125 -1.17 0.35 -5.03
CA PHE A 125 -0.69 -0.28 -6.26
C PHE A 125 0.75 -0.77 -6.12
N SER A 126 1.61 -0.03 -5.42
CA SER A 126 2.99 -0.43 -5.14
C SER A 126 3.05 -1.76 -4.40
N VAL A 127 2.29 -1.89 -3.31
CA VAL A 127 2.20 -3.11 -2.50
C VAL A 127 1.65 -4.28 -3.33
N ILE A 128 0.56 -4.08 -4.06
CA ILE A 128 -0.05 -5.11 -4.92
C ILE A 128 0.93 -5.60 -5.97
N ILE A 129 1.57 -4.67 -6.72
CA ILE A 129 2.52 -5.01 -7.79
C ILE A 129 3.73 -5.76 -7.22
N TYR A 130 4.26 -5.35 -6.07
CA TYR A 130 5.38 -6.05 -5.45
C TYR A 130 5.00 -7.47 -4.98
N ILE A 131 3.86 -7.63 -4.32
CA ILE A 131 3.36 -8.95 -3.89
C ILE A 131 3.14 -9.85 -5.11
N PHE A 132 2.49 -9.32 -6.15
CA PHE A 132 2.26 -10.03 -7.40
C PHE A 132 3.59 -10.46 -8.03
N HIS A 133 4.57 -9.57 -8.09
CA HIS A 133 5.90 -9.86 -8.61
C HIS A 133 6.66 -10.90 -7.76
N THR A 134 6.43 -10.98 -6.45
CA THR A 134 7.20 -11.85 -5.55
C THR A 134 6.56 -13.23 -5.38
N LYS A 135 5.23 -13.32 -5.28
CA LYS A 135 4.52 -14.55 -4.87
C LYS A 135 3.98 -15.39 -6.04
N THR A 136 3.77 -14.81 -7.23
CA THR A 136 3.25 -15.60 -8.37
C THR A 136 4.40 -16.18 -9.21
N LYS A 137 4.57 -17.51 -9.19
CA LYS A 137 5.38 -18.24 -10.19
C LYS A 137 4.66 -18.35 -11.55
N ILE A 138 3.33 -18.31 -11.52
CA ILE A 138 2.41 -18.53 -12.66
C ILE A 138 2.52 -17.46 -13.77
N LEU A 139 3.12 -16.30 -13.49
CA LEU A 139 3.22 -15.18 -14.44
C LEU A 139 4.68 -14.83 -14.81
N GLN A 140 5.61 -15.79 -14.85
CA GLN A 140 6.99 -15.50 -15.31
C GLN A 140 7.03 -14.88 -16.72
N SER A 141 6.19 -15.34 -17.65
CA SER A 141 6.08 -14.78 -19.01
C SER A 141 5.53 -13.35 -19.02
N ALA A 142 4.58 -13.06 -18.14
CA ALA A 142 4.01 -11.72 -17.96
C ALA A 142 4.99 -10.77 -17.24
N LYS A 143 5.75 -11.24 -16.25
CA LYS A 143 6.81 -10.45 -15.59
C LYS A 143 7.82 -9.94 -16.59
N LEU A 144 8.24 -10.75 -17.57
CA LEU A 144 9.19 -10.32 -18.60
C LEU A 144 8.62 -9.25 -19.54
N LYS A 145 7.30 -9.30 -19.81
CA LYS A 145 6.61 -8.33 -20.68
C LYS A 145 6.31 -7.00 -19.97
N TYR A 146 5.94 -7.05 -18.69
CA TYR A 146 5.52 -5.86 -17.91
C TYR A 146 6.65 -5.19 -17.12
N SER A 147 7.75 -5.90 -16.84
CA SER A 147 8.88 -5.36 -16.05
C SER A 147 9.73 -4.28 -16.76
N ARG A 148 9.51 -4.06 -18.06
CA ARG A 148 10.21 -3.02 -18.83
C ARG A 148 9.61 -1.63 -18.63
N GLY A 149 8.38 -1.55 -18.12
CA GLY A 149 7.69 -0.28 -17.92
C GLY A 149 8.28 0.53 -16.76
N VAL A 150 8.36 1.84 -16.94
CA VAL A 150 8.94 2.77 -15.96
C VAL A 150 8.06 2.89 -14.72
N ILE A 151 6.75 3.05 -14.92
CA ILE A 151 5.78 3.19 -13.83
C ILE A 151 5.63 1.86 -13.10
N TYR A 152 5.57 0.76 -13.83
CA TYR A 152 5.57 -0.58 -13.22
C TYR A 152 6.80 -0.80 -12.33
N LYS A 153 7.99 -0.42 -12.81
CA LYS A 153 9.24 -0.56 -12.03
C LYS A 153 9.27 0.38 -10.82
N MET A 154 8.78 1.62 -10.96
CA MET A 154 8.63 2.55 -9.84
C MET A 154 7.71 1.98 -8.76
N LEU A 155 6.51 1.54 -9.12
CA LEU A 155 5.55 0.93 -8.19
C LEU A 155 6.11 -0.33 -7.54
N LYS A 156 6.77 -1.21 -8.31
CA LYS A 156 7.44 -2.40 -7.78
C LYS A 156 8.53 -2.05 -6.77
N ASN A 157 9.39 -1.08 -7.09
CA ASN A 157 10.48 -0.67 -6.21
C ASN A 157 9.95 -0.01 -4.95
N SER A 158 9.00 0.92 -5.08
CA SER A 158 8.31 1.54 -3.95
C SER A 158 7.63 0.48 -3.08
N GLY A 159 6.96 -0.50 -3.68
CA GLY A 159 6.33 -1.62 -2.99
C GLY A 159 7.33 -2.47 -2.24
N LYS A 160 8.50 -2.72 -2.84
CA LYS A 160 9.64 -3.33 -2.15
C LYS A 160 10.05 -2.48 -0.98
N TYR A 161 10.30 -1.17 -1.12
CA TYR A 161 10.71 -0.32 -0.01
C TYR A 161 9.68 -0.31 1.12
N ILE A 162 8.39 -0.13 0.82
CA ILE A 162 7.28 -0.16 1.78
C ILE A 162 7.25 -1.49 2.54
N LEU A 163 7.37 -2.61 1.82
CA LEU A 163 7.43 -3.96 2.40
C LEU A 163 8.83 -4.42 2.81
N ASN A 164 9.86 -3.57 2.73
CA ASN A 164 11.22 -3.90 3.16
C ASN A 164 11.58 -3.05 4.38
N ILE A 165 11.00 -1.86 4.51
CA ILE A 165 10.73 -1.20 5.79
C ILE A 165 10.02 -2.21 6.73
N SER A 166 9.13 -3.07 6.21
CA SER A 166 8.57 -4.20 6.96
C SER A 166 9.61 -5.21 7.44
N THR A 167 10.59 -5.54 6.61
CA THR A 167 11.59 -6.55 6.95
C THR A 167 12.75 -6.01 7.80
N GLN A 168 13.16 -4.75 7.64
CA GLN A 168 14.28 -4.16 8.39
C GLN A 168 13.91 -3.83 9.84
N SER A 169 12.66 -3.46 10.14
CA SER A 169 12.20 -3.28 11.53
C SER A 169 12.26 -4.58 12.34
N SER A 170 12.38 -5.75 11.70
CA SER A 170 12.51 -7.05 12.37
C SER A 170 13.96 -7.48 12.67
N ARG A 171 14.97 -6.65 12.37
CA ARG A 171 16.38 -6.92 12.70
C ARG A 171 16.85 -6.32 14.03
N TYR A 172 16.05 -5.46 14.65
CA TYR A 172 16.41 -4.76 15.91
C TYR A 172 15.69 -5.31 17.16
N TYR A 173 15.00 -6.45 17.04
CA TYR A 173 14.39 -7.16 18.16
C TYR A 173 14.88 -8.62 18.21
N TYR A 174 16.20 -8.77 18.26
CA TYR A 174 16.87 -9.97 18.76
C TYR A 174 17.75 -9.56 19.93
#